data_AF-A0A5C6Q5J1-F1
#
_entry.id   AF-A0A5C6Q5J1-F1
#
_cell.length_a   1.000
_cell.length_b   1.000
_cell.length_c   1.000
_cell.angle_alpha   90.00
_cell.angle_beta   90.00
_cell.angle_gamma   90.00
#
_symmetry.space_group_name_H-M   'P 1'
#
loop_
_entity.id
_entity.type
_entity.pdbx_description
1 polymer ?
#
loop_
_entity_poly.entity_id
_entity_poly.type
_entity_poly.pdbx_seq_one_letter_code
_entity_poly.pdbx_strand_id
1 'polypeptide(L)'
;MLCSFYKILSVIFLLSLLPALTGCQLLHIDDKSHHDESKSVDYSQYYLSLIELNEAQIADKIHQHQLASLANSESIKQDKTNSVETIEWQLKSVLFFALPHSSVHNPFTAKSKLNQLSLFALNKNNLRQSDVAFFSMLKTQLNQQILQLNELSQEKKVQQLIKQAYQFQQQQLEMLQQQINQLRKIEHNINEHGQ
;
A
#
# COMPACT_ATOMS: atom_id res chain seq x y z
N MET A 1 -29.78 -34.26 -44.94
CA MET A 1 -28.30 -34.26 -44.84
C MET A 1 -27.69 -32.98 -44.27
N LEU A 2 -28.35 -31.80 -44.30
CA LEU A 2 -27.78 -30.55 -43.77
C LEU A 2 -27.55 -30.52 -42.23
N CYS A 3 -28.36 -31.25 -41.46
CA CYS A 3 -28.26 -31.21 -39.99
C CYS A 3 -27.00 -31.90 -39.43
N SER A 4 -26.42 -32.84 -40.19
CA SER A 4 -25.20 -33.53 -39.77
C SER A 4 -23.95 -32.66 -39.96
N PHE A 5 -23.93 -31.81 -40.98
CA PHE A 5 -22.81 -30.90 -41.24
C PHE A 5 -22.71 -29.79 -40.19
N TYR A 6 -23.84 -29.27 -39.69
CA TYR A 6 -23.83 -28.23 -38.65
C TYR A 6 -23.30 -28.74 -37.31
N LYS A 7 -23.60 -30.00 -36.95
CA LYS A 7 -23.05 -30.64 -35.75
C LYS A 7 -21.54 -30.85 -35.85
N ILE A 8 -21.04 -31.26 -37.03
CA ILE A 8 -19.60 -31.44 -37.25
C ILE A 8 -18.86 -30.10 -37.20
N LEU A 9 -19.42 -29.05 -37.83
CA LEU A 9 -18.82 -27.71 -37.82
C LEU A 9 -18.78 -27.09 -36.41
N SER A 10 -19.84 -27.28 -35.62
CA SER A 10 -19.92 -26.81 -34.24
C SER A 10 -18.93 -27.52 -33.31
N VAL A 11 -18.71 -28.82 -33.49
CA VAL A 11 -17.71 -29.58 -32.73
C VAL A 11 -16.29 -29.13 -33.08
N ILE A 12 -16.00 -28.86 -34.36
CA ILE A 12 -14.69 -28.35 -34.79
C ILE A 12 -14.41 -26.97 -34.19
N PHE A 13 -15.42 -26.08 -34.15
CA PHE A 13 -15.28 -24.76 -33.55
C PHE A 13 -15.07 -24.81 -32.03
N LEU A 14 -15.75 -25.73 -31.33
CA LEU A 14 -15.51 -25.97 -29.91
C LEU A 14 -14.12 -26.55 -29.65
N LEU A 15 -13.65 -27.46 -30.51
CA LEU A 15 -12.33 -28.10 -30.39
C LEU A 15 -11.17 -27.13 -30.66
N SER A 16 -11.36 -26.11 -31.52
CA SER A 16 -10.35 -25.08 -31.76
C SER A 16 -10.30 -24.00 -30.68
N LEU A 17 -11.33 -23.89 -29.82
CA LEU A 17 -11.36 -22.91 -28.73
C LEU A 17 -10.56 -23.39 -27.49
N LEU A 18 -10.44 -24.71 -27.29
CA LEU A 18 -9.70 -25.32 -26.17
C LEU A 18 -8.20 -24.95 -26.09
N PRO A 19 -7.41 -24.89 -27.19
CA PRO A 19 -6.00 -24.50 -27.09
C PRO A 19 -5.78 -23.01 -26.81
N ALA A 20 -6.78 -22.14 -27.00
CA ALA A 20 -6.68 -20.71 -26.69
C ALA A 20 -6.80 -20.43 -25.18
N LEU A 21 -7.38 -21.36 -24.41
CA LEU A 21 -7.48 -21.27 -22.95
C LEU A 21 -6.26 -21.86 -22.22
N THR A 22 -5.43 -22.66 -22.90
CA THR A 22 -4.17 -23.21 -22.36
C THR A 22 -2.97 -22.33 -22.68
N GLY A 23 -3.16 -21.01 -22.60
CA GLY A 23 -2.12 -20.00 -22.81
C GLY A 23 -1.45 -19.52 -21.52
N CYS A 24 -1.17 -20.40 -20.56
CA CYS A 24 -0.18 -20.13 -19.52
C CYS A 24 1.07 -20.94 -19.85
N GLN A 25 1.89 -20.42 -20.76
CA GLN A 25 3.30 -20.82 -20.78
C GLN A 25 3.89 -20.38 -19.44
N LEU A 26 4.12 -21.36 -18.57
CA LEU A 26 5.03 -21.23 -17.43
C LEU A 26 6.33 -20.62 -17.98
N LEU A 27 6.69 -19.43 -17.51
CA LEU A 27 7.95 -18.80 -17.87
C LEU A 27 9.07 -19.80 -17.54
N HIS A 28 9.64 -20.42 -18.58
CA HIS A 28 10.90 -21.12 -18.46
C HIS A 28 11.93 -20.02 -18.23
N ILE A 29 12.31 -19.84 -16.97
CA ILE A 29 13.47 -19.03 -16.62
C ILE A 29 14.67 -19.84 -17.13
N ASP A 30 15.08 -19.53 -18.37
CA ASP A 30 16.32 -20.03 -18.93
C ASP A 30 17.48 -19.49 -18.08
N ASP A 31 17.93 -20.31 -17.14
CA ASP A 31 19.04 -20.04 -16.23
C ASP A 31 20.38 -20.24 -16.97
N LYS A 32 20.56 -19.50 -18.06
CA LYS A 32 21.82 -19.43 -18.80
C LYS A 32 22.15 -18.00 -19.19
N SER A 33 22.64 -17.26 -18.20
CA SER A 33 23.56 -16.17 -18.43
C SER A 33 24.80 -16.38 -17.58
N HIS A 34 25.80 -17.05 -18.18
CA HIS A 34 27.18 -16.92 -17.75
C HIS A 34 27.62 -15.46 -17.93
N HIS A 35 27.45 -14.65 -16.89
CA HIS A 35 28.15 -13.38 -16.73
C HIS A 35 28.39 -13.16 -15.23
N ASP A 36 29.62 -13.42 -14.83
CA ASP A 36 30.32 -12.84 -13.67
C ASP A 36 29.41 -12.29 -12.55
N GLU A 37 28.95 -13.19 -11.68
CA GLU A 37 28.12 -12.87 -10.50
C GLU A 37 28.95 -12.09 -9.46
N SER A 38 29.10 -10.79 -9.69
CA SER A 38 29.09 -9.85 -8.58
C SER A 38 27.74 -10.03 -7.86
N LYS A 39 27.78 -10.41 -6.58
CA LYS A 39 26.64 -10.64 -5.67
C LYS A 39 25.74 -9.40 -5.52
N SER A 40 25.04 -9.01 -6.58
CA SER A 40 24.09 -7.90 -6.55
C SER A 40 22.76 -8.42 -6.01
N VAL A 41 22.23 -7.75 -5.00
CA VAL A 41 20.96 -8.12 -4.36
C VAL A 41 19.80 -7.90 -5.33
N ASP A 42 18.97 -8.92 -5.52
CA ASP A 42 17.70 -8.77 -6.22
C ASP A 42 16.64 -8.20 -5.26
N TYR A 43 16.31 -6.91 -5.44
CA TYR A 43 15.40 -6.22 -4.51
C TYR A 43 13.95 -6.66 -4.67
N SER A 44 13.56 -7.13 -5.85
CA SER A 44 12.21 -7.64 -6.08
C SER A 44 12.02 -8.95 -5.34
N GLN A 45 12.96 -9.89 -5.49
CA GLN A 45 12.94 -11.16 -4.76
C GLN A 45 13.10 -10.95 -3.26
N TYR A 46 13.97 -10.03 -2.84
CA TYR A 46 14.11 -9.68 -1.43
C TYR A 46 12.78 -9.16 -0.86
N TYR A 47 12.11 -8.24 -1.56
CA TYR A 47 10.80 -7.74 -1.12
C TYR A 47 9.74 -8.85 -1.03
N LEU A 48 9.67 -9.73 -2.04
CA LEU A 48 8.74 -10.87 -2.01
C LEU A 48 9.03 -11.81 -0.82
N SER A 49 10.32 -12.08 -0.54
CA SER A 49 10.70 -12.89 0.62
C SER A 49 10.25 -12.26 1.95
N LEU A 50 10.21 -10.93 2.05
CA LEU A 50 9.72 -10.24 3.25
C LEU A 50 8.20 -10.35 3.41
N ILE A 51 7.44 -10.45 2.32
CA ILE A 51 5.98 -10.60 2.36
C ILE A 51 5.58 -11.96 2.97
N GLU A 52 6.39 -12.99 2.74
CA GLU A 52 6.14 -14.35 3.23
C GLU A 52 6.41 -14.52 4.73
N LEU A 53 7.13 -13.57 5.35
CA LEU A 53 7.50 -13.64 6.76
C LEU A 53 6.36 -13.21 7.68
N ASN A 54 6.34 -13.79 8.88
CA ASN A 54 5.46 -13.31 9.95
C ASN A 54 6.01 -12.04 10.63
N GLU A 55 5.19 -11.37 11.44
CA GLU A 55 5.55 -10.10 12.07
C GLU A 55 6.81 -10.18 12.95
N ALA A 56 6.97 -11.27 13.71
CA ALA A 56 8.16 -11.48 14.56
C ALA A 56 9.43 -11.63 13.72
N GLN A 57 9.36 -12.41 12.63
CA GLN A 57 10.47 -12.60 11.70
C GLN A 57 10.84 -11.29 10.97
N ILE A 58 9.86 -10.47 10.63
CA ILE A 58 10.09 -9.14 10.05
C ILE A 58 10.80 -8.24 11.07
N ALA A 59 10.36 -8.23 12.32
CA ALA A 59 11.00 -7.47 13.39
C ALA A 59 12.47 -7.90 13.59
N ASP A 60 12.74 -9.20 13.58
CA ASP A 60 14.10 -9.73 13.67
C ASP A 60 14.96 -9.28 12.48
N LYS A 61 14.44 -9.31 11.25
CA LYS A 61 15.15 -8.82 10.05
C LYS A 61 15.44 -7.32 10.11
N ILE A 62 14.49 -6.53 10.61
CA ILE A 62 14.69 -5.09 10.82
C ILE A 62 15.78 -4.85 11.88
N HIS A 63 15.73 -5.60 12.99
CA HIS A 63 16.72 -5.49 14.06
C HIS A 63 18.12 -5.87 13.56
N GLN A 64 18.25 -6.98 12.82
CA GLN A 64 19.50 -7.37 12.16
C GLN A 64 20.02 -6.30 11.21
N HIS A 65 19.14 -5.71 10.40
CA HIS A 65 19.48 -4.64 9.47
C HIS A 65 19.95 -3.36 10.19
N GLN A 66 19.37 -3.05 11.36
CA GLN A 66 19.80 -1.93 12.21
C GLN A 66 21.15 -2.22 12.87
N LEU A 67 21.35 -3.41 13.43
CA LEU A 67 22.63 -3.82 14.02
C LEU A 67 23.78 -3.75 13.02
N ALA A 68 23.55 -4.20 11.78
CA ALA A 68 24.55 -4.10 10.71
C ALA A 68 24.95 -2.64 10.43
N SER A 69 24.02 -1.69 10.49
CA SER A 69 24.37 -0.27 10.34
C SER A 69 25.22 0.28 11.47
N LEU A 70 24.99 -0.19 12.70
CA LEU A 70 25.74 0.24 13.88
C LEU A 70 27.17 -0.31 13.84
N ALA A 71 27.34 -1.59 13.50
CA ALA A 71 28.65 -2.22 13.35
C ALA A 71 29.49 -1.54 12.25
N ASN A 72 28.85 -1.12 11.15
CA ASN A 72 29.52 -0.43 10.06
C ASN A 72 29.73 1.07 10.33
N SER A 73 29.07 1.67 11.34
CA SER A 73 29.17 3.10 11.62
C SER A 73 30.52 3.53 12.25
N GLU A 74 31.26 2.60 12.87
CA GLU A 74 32.60 2.87 13.42
C GLU A 74 33.66 3.01 12.32
N SER A 75 33.49 2.37 11.16
CA SER A 75 34.37 2.46 9.99
C SER A 75 33.98 3.55 8.99
N ILE A 76 32.79 4.15 9.08
CA ILE A 76 32.23 5.13 8.11
C ILE A 76 32.53 6.61 8.46
N LYS A 77 33.38 6.90 9.46
CA LYS A 77 33.74 8.31 9.76
C LYS A 77 34.67 8.96 8.73
N GLN A 78 35.25 8.22 7.79
CA GLN A 78 36.24 8.76 6.85
C GLN A 78 35.81 8.86 5.38
N ASP A 79 34.70 8.26 4.93
CA ASP A 79 34.33 8.32 3.51
C ASP A 79 32.84 8.59 3.32
N LYS A 80 32.49 9.87 3.16
CA LYS A 80 31.11 10.40 3.11
C LYS A 80 30.42 10.20 1.76
N THR A 81 30.88 9.24 0.97
CA THR A 81 30.52 9.16 -0.44
C THR A 81 30.20 7.74 -0.86
N ASN A 82 28.90 7.43 -0.91
CA ASN A 82 28.33 6.47 -1.86
C ASN A 82 28.97 5.07 -1.89
N SER A 83 29.35 4.49 -0.75
CA SER A 83 29.70 3.07 -0.73
C SER A 83 28.46 2.25 -1.13
N VAL A 84 28.67 1.22 -1.96
CA VAL A 84 27.60 0.34 -2.47
C VAL A 84 26.78 -0.24 -1.31
N GLU A 85 27.43 -0.58 -0.20
CA GLU A 85 26.81 -1.09 1.03
C GLU A 85 25.86 -0.07 1.69
N THR A 86 26.20 1.21 1.67
CA THR A 86 25.32 2.27 2.21
C THR A 86 24.05 2.39 1.39
N ILE A 87 24.16 2.28 0.07
CA ILE A 87 23.01 2.36 -0.85
C ILE A 87 22.12 1.13 -0.70
N GLU A 88 22.72 -0.07 -0.60
CA GLU A 88 21.96 -1.31 -0.38
C GLU A 88 21.17 -1.25 0.93
N TRP A 89 21.81 -0.79 2.02
CA TRP A 89 21.15 -0.58 3.30
C TRP A 89 19.99 0.41 3.19
N GLN A 90 20.20 1.53 2.49
CA GLN A 90 19.14 2.52 2.29
C GLN A 90 17.96 1.92 1.51
N LEU A 91 18.22 1.18 0.44
CA LEU A 91 17.18 0.55 -0.37
C LEU A 91 16.41 -0.53 0.40
N LYS A 92 17.11 -1.41 1.14
CA LYS A 92 16.46 -2.37 2.06
C LYS A 92 15.62 -1.68 3.12
N SER A 93 16.08 -0.54 3.65
CA SER A 93 15.30 0.27 4.59
C SER A 93 13.98 0.75 3.98
N VAL A 94 13.98 1.20 2.71
CA VAL A 94 12.75 1.60 2.01
C VAL A 94 11.75 0.44 1.98
N LEU A 95 12.21 -0.77 1.69
CA LEU A 95 11.35 -1.94 1.58
C LEU A 95 10.67 -2.29 2.92
N PHE A 96 11.37 -2.16 4.05
CA PHE A 96 10.74 -2.36 5.36
C PHE A 96 9.62 -1.37 5.66
N PHE A 97 9.78 -0.08 5.30
CA PHE A 97 8.73 0.93 5.47
C PHE A 97 7.59 0.75 4.47
N ALA A 98 7.87 0.22 3.28
CA ALA A 98 6.86 -0.02 2.26
C ALA A 98 5.99 -1.26 2.54
N LEU A 99 6.49 -2.22 3.33
CA LEU A 99 5.83 -3.49 3.60
C LEU A 99 4.56 -3.31 4.47
N PRO A 100 3.35 -3.69 4.00
CA PRO A 100 2.09 -3.36 4.67
C PRO A 100 1.85 -4.11 5.99
N HIS A 101 2.41 -5.31 6.14
CA HIS A 101 2.26 -6.13 7.36
C HIS A 101 3.38 -5.91 8.38
N SER A 102 4.26 -4.94 8.13
CA SER A 102 5.36 -4.60 9.03
C SER A 102 4.89 -3.65 10.13
N SER A 103 5.40 -3.84 11.36
CA SER A 103 5.16 -2.90 12.47
C SER A 103 5.72 -1.51 12.20
N VAL A 104 6.72 -1.39 11.33
CA VAL A 104 7.30 -0.11 10.89
C VAL A 104 6.68 0.40 9.59
N HIS A 105 5.58 -0.20 9.10
CA HIS A 105 4.94 0.22 7.86
C HIS A 105 4.61 1.71 7.90
N ASN A 106 5.18 2.47 6.95
CA ASN A 106 4.89 3.87 6.77
C ASN A 106 5.14 4.27 5.32
N PRO A 107 4.07 4.38 4.49
CA PRO A 107 4.24 4.67 3.08
C PRO A 107 4.80 6.07 2.81
N PHE A 108 4.54 7.05 3.70
CA PHE A 108 5.13 8.39 3.62
C PHE A 108 6.64 8.34 3.82
N THR A 109 7.10 7.62 4.84
CA THR A 109 8.53 7.44 5.11
C THR A 109 9.22 6.68 3.99
N ALA A 110 8.61 5.60 3.48
CA ALA A 110 9.13 4.84 2.34
C ALA A 110 9.31 5.74 1.11
N LYS A 111 8.27 6.50 0.72
CA LYS A 111 8.32 7.42 -0.41
C LYS A 111 9.36 8.52 -0.22
N SER A 112 9.45 9.10 0.98
CA SER A 112 10.42 10.15 1.31
C SER A 112 11.86 9.66 1.13
N LYS A 113 12.19 8.49 1.71
CA LYS A 113 13.49 7.84 1.54
C LYS A 113 13.77 7.52 0.07
N LEU A 114 12.80 7.00 -0.65
CA LEU A 114 12.96 6.68 -2.06
C LEU A 114 13.15 7.92 -2.94
N ASN A 115 12.61 9.08 -2.56
CA ASN A 115 12.86 10.34 -3.26
C ASN A 115 14.27 10.90 -2.99
N GLN A 116 14.84 10.63 -1.82
CA GLN A 116 16.22 11.00 -1.48
C GLN A 116 17.23 10.18 -2.29
N LEU A 117 16.86 8.94 -2.62
CA LEU A 117 17.63 8.06 -3.49
C LEU A 117 17.38 8.46 -4.96
N SER A 118 18.34 9.11 -5.59
CA SER A 118 18.26 9.39 -7.03
C SER A 118 18.41 8.08 -7.82
N LEU A 119 17.30 7.37 -8.05
CA LEU A 119 17.27 6.07 -8.72
C LEU A 119 17.98 6.08 -10.09
N PHE A 120 17.91 7.19 -10.82
CA PHE A 120 18.60 7.37 -12.09
C PHE A 120 20.12 7.48 -11.93
N ALA A 121 20.60 8.12 -10.86
CA ALA A 121 22.02 8.13 -10.53
C ALA A 121 22.50 6.75 -10.06
N LEU A 122 21.65 5.99 -9.37
CA LEU A 122 21.94 4.64 -8.89
C LEU A 122 21.97 3.59 -10.01
N ASN A 123 21.17 3.76 -11.07
CA ASN A 123 21.15 2.91 -12.27
C ASN A 123 22.51 2.87 -12.99
N LYS A 124 23.32 3.92 -12.89
CA LYS A 124 24.58 4.00 -13.65
C LYS A 124 25.68 3.09 -13.10
N ASN A 125 25.66 2.77 -11.79
CA ASN A 125 26.79 2.11 -11.13
C ASN A 125 26.40 0.94 -10.20
N ASN A 126 25.17 0.88 -9.66
CA ASN A 126 24.85 0.00 -8.52
C ASN A 126 23.53 -0.80 -8.64
N LEU A 127 22.64 -0.49 -9.59
CA LEU A 127 21.34 -1.15 -9.72
C LEU A 127 21.12 -1.73 -11.11
N ARG A 128 20.49 -2.90 -11.18
CA ARG A 128 20.05 -3.48 -12.44
C ARG A 128 18.82 -2.71 -12.95
N GLN A 129 18.58 -2.76 -14.26
CA GLN A 129 17.42 -2.10 -14.86
C GLN A 129 16.09 -2.62 -14.28
N SER A 130 16.02 -3.91 -13.94
CA SER A 130 14.86 -4.52 -13.27
C SER A 130 14.61 -3.90 -11.89
N ASP A 131 15.66 -3.67 -11.10
CA ASP A 131 15.54 -3.06 -9.77
C ASP A 131 15.06 -1.60 -9.88
N VAL A 132 15.55 -0.86 -10.87
CA VAL A 132 15.08 0.52 -11.15
C VAL A 132 13.61 0.52 -11.53
N ALA A 133 13.17 -0.40 -12.39
CA ALA A 133 11.76 -0.54 -12.76
C ALA A 133 10.90 -0.90 -11.54
N PHE A 134 11.37 -1.83 -10.71
CA PHE A 134 10.72 -2.22 -9.46
C PHE A 134 10.55 -1.05 -8.51
N PHE A 135 11.62 -0.30 -8.20
CA PHE A 135 11.53 0.87 -7.33
C PHE A 135 10.69 2.01 -7.93
N SER A 136 10.70 2.17 -9.26
CA SER A 136 9.82 3.13 -9.94
C SER A 136 8.34 2.75 -9.79
N MET A 137 8.01 1.46 -9.98
CA MET A 137 6.67 0.92 -9.73
C MET A 137 6.27 1.11 -8.26
N LEU A 138 7.15 0.73 -7.32
CA LEU A 138 6.92 0.88 -5.89
C LEU A 138 6.64 2.34 -5.52
N LYS A 139 7.39 3.29 -6.09
CA LYS A 139 7.15 4.71 -5.90
C LYS A 139 5.75 5.13 -6.35
N THR A 140 5.29 4.64 -7.50
CA THR A 140 3.94 4.91 -8.01
C THR A 140 2.88 4.32 -7.09
N GLN A 141 3.05 3.07 -6.63
CA GLN A 141 2.14 2.42 -5.69
C GLN A 141 2.05 3.18 -4.35
N LEU A 142 3.19 3.60 -3.79
CA LEU A 142 3.22 4.41 -2.57
C LEU A 142 2.48 5.74 -2.74
N ASN A 143 2.56 6.37 -3.91
CA ASN A 143 1.82 7.61 -4.18
C ASN A 143 0.32 7.37 -4.16
N GLN A 144 -0.13 6.30 -4.81
CA GLN A 144 -1.53 5.94 -4.86
C GLN A 144 -2.07 5.62 -3.46
N GLN A 145 -1.30 4.85 -2.67
CA GLN A 145 -1.66 4.54 -1.30
C GLN A 145 -1.77 5.82 -0.44
N ILE A 146 -0.84 6.75 -0.58
CA ILE A 146 -0.87 8.03 0.14
C ILE A 146 -2.10 8.86 -0.26
N LEU A 147 -2.44 8.90 -1.55
CA LEU A 147 -3.63 9.60 -2.03
C LEU A 147 -4.90 9.02 -1.37
N GLN A 148 -5.05 7.69 -1.38
CA GLN A 148 -6.18 7.00 -0.74
C GLN A 148 -6.26 7.28 0.77
N LEU A 149 -5.13 7.24 1.48
CA LEU A 149 -5.08 7.57 2.91
C LEU A 149 -5.52 9.00 3.20
N ASN A 150 -5.15 9.94 2.33
CA ASN A 150 -5.58 11.34 2.45
C ASN A 150 -7.07 11.50 2.21
N GLU A 151 -7.62 10.84 1.19
CA GLU A 151 -9.06 10.83 0.90
C GLU A 151 -9.86 10.27 2.09
N LEU A 152 -9.48 9.10 2.61
CA LEU A 152 -10.11 8.50 3.79
C LEU A 152 -10.02 9.40 5.03
N SER A 153 -8.90 10.10 5.21
CA SER A 153 -8.71 11.06 6.31
C SER A 153 -9.66 12.26 6.18
N GLN A 154 -9.88 12.76 4.96
CA GLN A 154 -10.83 13.83 4.69
C GLN A 154 -12.28 13.36 4.91
N GLU A 155 -12.65 12.20 4.38
CA GLU A 155 -13.98 11.62 4.58
C GLU A 155 -14.31 11.44 6.06
N LYS A 156 -13.35 10.92 6.84
CA LYS A 156 -13.51 10.75 8.29
C LYS A 156 -13.74 12.08 9.00
N LYS A 157 -13.04 13.15 8.61
CA LYS A 157 -13.26 14.50 9.16
C LYS A 157 -14.65 15.03 8.83
N VAL A 158 -15.09 14.88 7.58
CA VAL A 158 -16.43 15.29 7.14
C VAL A 158 -17.51 14.52 7.91
N GLN A 159 -17.35 13.20 8.04
CA GLN A 159 -18.26 12.36 8.81
C GLN A 159 -18.35 12.80 10.29
N GLN A 160 -17.22 13.18 10.89
CA GLN A 160 -17.20 13.67 12.26
C GLN A 160 -17.93 15.01 12.42
N LEU A 161 -17.79 15.93 11.46
CA LEU A 161 -18.52 17.20 11.45
C LEU A 161 -20.03 16.98 11.29
N ILE A 162 -20.45 16.09 10.39
CA ILE A 162 -21.86 15.72 10.21
C ILE A 162 -22.42 15.14 11.52
N LYS A 163 -21.68 14.24 12.18
CA LYS A 163 -22.09 13.66 13.45
C LYS A 163 -22.27 14.72 14.55
N GLN A 164 -21.35 15.68 14.64
CA GLN A 164 -21.45 16.78 15.60
C GLN A 164 -22.64 17.70 15.30
N ALA A 165 -22.87 18.06 14.04
CA ALA A 165 -24.01 18.86 13.62
C ALA A 165 -25.34 18.17 13.94
N TYR A 166 -25.42 16.86 13.69
CA TYR A 166 -26.60 16.05 14.02
C TYR A 166 -26.88 16.03 15.52
N GLN A 167 -25.86 15.81 16.35
CA GLN A 167 -26.00 15.82 17.81
C GLN A 167 -26.49 17.19 18.32
N PHE A 168 -25.96 18.29 17.75
CA PHE A 168 -26.41 19.63 18.10
C PHE A 168 -27.86 19.89 17.70
N GLN A 169 -28.30 19.42 16.52
CA GLN A 169 -29.69 19.52 16.10
C GLN A 169 -30.63 18.72 16.99
N GLN A 170 -30.23 17.51 17.41
CA GLN A 170 -31.02 16.71 18.36
C GLN A 170 -31.23 17.44 19.69
N GLN A 171 -30.18 18.03 20.24
CA GLN A 171 -30.28 18.81 21.48
C GLN A 171 -31.24 20.00 21.35
N GLN A 172 -31.19 20.72 20.22
CA GLN A 172 -32.12 21.82 19.96
C GLN A 172 -33.57 21.35 19.84
N LEU A 173 -33.80 20.21 19.16
CA LEU A 173 -35.13 19.63 19.06
C LEU A 173 -35.68 19.23 20.43
N GLU A 174 -34.86 18.62 21.29
CA GLU A 174 -35.24 18.28 22.66
C GLU A 174 -35.60 19.52 23.48
N MET A 175 -34.78 20.58 23.42
CA MET A 175 -35.08 21.85 24.09
C MET A 175 -36.39 22.47 23.58
N LEU A 176 -36.60 22.48 22.26
CA LEU A 176 -37.82 23.03 21.67
C LEU A 176 -39.06 22.21 22.07
N GLN A 177 -38.94 20.89 22.10
CA GLN A 177 -40.00 19.99 22.57
C GLN A 177 -40.37 20.29 24.03
N GLN A 178 -39.38 20.54 24.89
CA GLN A 178 -39.60 20.93 26.29
C GLN A 178 -40.33 22.27 26.39
N GLN A 179 -39.92 23.27 25.60
CA GLN A 179 -40.57 24.58 25.55
C GLN A 179 -42.03 24.47 25.09
N ILE A 180 -42.30 23.71 24.02
CA ILE A 180 -43.67 23.46 23.53
C ILE A 180 -44.52 22.81 24.64
N ASN A 181 -43.97 21.84 25.36
CA ASN A 181 -44.68 21.19 26.46
C ASN A 181 -44.95 22.14 27.63
N GLN A 182 -44.04 23.06 27.94
CA GLN A 182 -44.25 24.09 28.95
C GLN A 182 -45.36 25.06 28.53
N LEU A 183 -45.33 25.54 27.29
CA LEU A 183 -46.37 26.43 26.76
C LEU A 183 -47.75 25.76 26.80
N ARG A 184 -47.85 24.49 26.41
CA ARG A 184 -49.11 23.71 26.48
C ARG A 184 -49.64 23.62 27.92
N LYS A 185 -48.77 23.44 28.91
CA LYS A 185 -49.16 23.40 30.33
C LYS A 185 -49.70 24.76 30.81
N ILE A 186 -49.06 25.85 30.38
CA ILE A 186 -49.50 27.21 30.72
C ILE A 186 -50.87 27.49 30.11
N GLU A 187 -51.05 27.18 28.82
CA GLU A 187 -52.34 27.34 28.12
C GLU A 187 -53.48 26.60 28.82
N HIS A 188 -53.25 25.33 29.17
CA HIS A 188 -54.23 24.53 29.90
C HIS A 188 -54.57 25.14 31.28
N ASN A 189 -53.56 25.60 32.02
CA ASN A 189 -53.77 26.21 33.34
C ASN A 189 -54.57 27.53 33.26
N ILE A 190 -54.29 28.37 32.27
CA ILE A 190 -55.04 29.61 32.02
C ILE A 190 -56.51 29.30 31.67
N ASN A 191 -56.74 28.30 30.84
CA ASN A 191 -58.10 27.91 30.44
C ASN A 191 -58.93 27.38 31.63
N GLU A 192 -58.29 26.73 32.61
CA GLU A 192 -58.96 26.22 33.82
C GLU A 192 -59.23 27.31 34.87
N HIS A 193 -58.42 28.39 34.93
CA HIS A 193 -58.57 29.50 35.89
C HIS A 193 -59.28 30.74 35.32
N GLY A 194 -59.62 30.72 34.02
CA GLY A 194 -60.31 31.82 33.32
C GLY A 194 -61.83 31.69 33.22
N GLN A 195 -62.42 30.65 33.83
CA GLN A 195 -63.87 30.51 34.06
C GLN A 195 -64.22 30.96 35.48
#